data_AF-A0A023D3C4-F1
#
_entry.id   AF-A0A023D3C4-F1
#
_cell.length_a   1.000
_cell.length_b   1.000
_cell.length_c   1.000
_cell.angle_alpha   90.00
_cell.angle_beta   90.00
_cell.angle_gamma   90.00
#
_symmetry.space_group_name_H-M   'P 1'
#
loop_
_entity.id
_entity.type
_entity.pdbx_description
1 polymer ?
#
loop_
_entity_poly.entity_id
_entity_poly.type
_entity_poly.pdbx_seq_one_letter_code
_entity_poly.pdbx_strand_id
1 'polypeptide(L)'
;MPHSPDEKKRVLARVRRVRGQIDALERALEVGSECGPVLQQIAAVRGAINGLMAGVLESHLREEFLHLTKDVSETDSSINEVVSLVRSYFR
;
A
#
# COMPACT_ATOMS: atom_id res chain seq x y z
N MET A 1 10.26 -2.52 9.66
CA MET A 1 9.32 -3.65 9.41
C MET A 1 8.21 -3.43 10.41
N PRO A 2 6.90 -3.34 10.07
CA PRO A 2 5.91 -2.68 10.93
C PRO A 2 6.03 -3.16 12.38
N HIS A 3 6.61 -2.31 13.24
CA HIS A 3 7.07 -2.72 14.56
C HIS A 3 5.94 -2.63 15.59
N SER A 4 4.92 -1.80 15.34
CA SER A 4 3.72 -1.78 16.17
C SER A 4 2.75 -2.91 15.79
N PRO A 5 2.10 -3.56 16.77
CA PRO A 5 1.06 -4.56 16.51
C PRO A 5 -0.08 -4.03 15.63
N ASP A 6 -0.41 -2.75 15.77
CA ASP A 6 -1.47 -2.10 15.01
C ASP A 6 -1.09 -1.85 13.55
N GLU A 7 0.13 -1.40 13.26
CA GLU A 7 0.60 -1.27 11.87
C GLU A 7 0.71 -2.62 11.20
N LYS A 8 1.25 -3.62 11.90
CA LYS A 8 1.31 -4.98 11.39
C LYS A 8 -0.08 -5.50 11.03
N LYS A 9 -1.08 -5.26 11.88
CA LYS A 9 -2.48 -5.61 11.61
C LYS A 9 -3.04 -4.88 10.38
N ARG A 10 -2.76 -3.57 10.24
CA ARG A 10 -3.20 -2.77 9.09
C ARG A 10 -2.56 -3.24 7.78
N VAL A 11 -1.25 -3.48 7.75
CA VAL A 11 -0.54 -3.98 6.57
C VAL A 11 -1.03 -5.38 6.20
N LEU A 12 -1.19 -6.28 7.17
CA LEU A 12 -1.73 -7.62 6.93
C LEU A 12 -3.16 -7.59 6.38
N ALA A 13 -4.01 -6.67 6.85
CA ALA A 13 -5.36 -6.50 6.30
C ALA A 13 -5.33 -6.11 4.81
N ARG A 14 -4.41 -5.21 4.42
CA ARG A 14 -4.22 -4.82 3.02
C ARG A 14 -3.70 -5.97 2.18
N VAL A 15 -2.72 -6.74 2.66
CA VAL A 15 -2.21 -7.94 1.97
C VAL A 15 -3.32 -8.97 1.75
N ARG A 16 -4.15 -9.24 2.77
CA ARG A 16 -5.30 -10.15 2.65
C ARG A 16 -6.32 -9.67 1.62
N ARG A 17 -6.56 -8.35 1.55
CA ARG A 17 -7.42 -7.75 0.53
C ARG A 17 -6.86 -7.95 -0.88
N VAL A 18 -5.57 -7.71 -1.08
CA VAL A 18 -4.89 -7.93 -2.39
C VAL A 18 -5.00 -9.40 -2.79
N ARG A 19 -4.76 -10.34 -1.85
CA ARG A 19 -4.93 -11.77 -2.12
C ARG A 19 -6.34 -12.09 -2.62
N GLY A 20 -7.38 -11.63 -1.92
CA GLY A 20 -8.76 -11.87 -2.35
C GLY A 20 -9.09 -11.29 -3.74
N GLN A 21 -8.45 -10.18 -4.13
CA GLN A 21 -8.57 -9.63 -5.48
C GLN A 21 -7.85 -10.49 -6.53
N ILE A 22 -6.68 -11.04 -6.22
CA ILE A 22 -5.95 -11.97 -7.09
C ILE A 22 -6.74 -13.27 -7.26
N ASP A 23 -7.25 -13.85 -6.18
CA ASP A 23 -8.06 -15.07 -6.23
C ASP A 23 -9.33 -14.86 -7.08
N ALA A 24 -9.92 -13.66 -7.04
CA ALA A 24 -11.07 -13.30 -7.88
C ALA A 24 -10.70 -13.15 -9.37
N LEU A 25 -9.52 -12.59 -9.65
CA LEU A 25 -8.97 -12.47 -11.00
C LEU A 25 -8.67 -13.85 -11.61
N GLU A 26 -8.06 -14.74 -10.82
CA GLU A 26 -7.81 -16.13 -11.23
C GLU A 26 -9.11 -16.83 -11.61
N ARG A 27 -10.13 -16.79 -10.75
CA ARG A 27 -11.45 -17.37 -11.07
C ARG A 27 -12.09 -16.77 -12.31
N ALA A 28 -11.96 -15.46 -12.53
CA ALA A 28 -12.50 -14.80 -13.71
C ALA A 28 -11.84 -15.31 -15.00
N LEU A 29 -10.53 -15.59 -14.95
CA LEU A 29 -9.79 -16.18 -16.07
C LEU A 29 -10.18 -17.65 -16.29
N GLU A 30 -10.32 -18.45 -15.23
CA GLU A 30 -10.70 -19.87 -15.32
C GLU A 30 -12.07 -20.08 -15.97
N VAL A 31 -13.04 -19.22 -15.65
CA VAL A 31 -14.40 -19.30 -16.25
C VAL A 31 -14.50 -18.62 -17.62
N GLY A 32 -13.40 -18.08 -18.15
CA GLY A 32 -13.36 -17.44 -19.47
C GLY A 32 -14.14 -16.11 -19.52
N SER A 33 -14.02 -15.28 -18.49
CA SER A 33 -14.70 -13.97 -18.45
C SER A 33 -14.22 -13.03 -19.56
N GLU A 34 -15.09 -12.11 -19.95
CA GLU A 34 -14.79 -11.05 -20.92
C GLU A 34 -13.53 -10.24 -20.55
N CYS A 35 -12.77 -9.82 -21.56
CA CYS A 35 -11.52 -9.08 -21.37
C CYS A 35 -11.71 -7.76 -20.61
N GLY A 36 -12.84 -7.06 -20.82
CA GLY A 36 -13.12 -5.77 -20.16
C GLY A 36 -13.14 -5.87 -18.63
N PRO A 37 -14.00 -6.72 -18.03
CA PRO A 37 -14.00 -7.00 -16.59
C PRO A 37 -12.65 -7.47 -16.04
N VAL A 38 -11.93 -8.33 -16.77
CA VAL A 38 -10.59 -8.80 -16.38
C VAL A 38 -9.60 -7.63 -16.28
N LEU A 39 -9.58 -6.74 -17.28
CA LEU A 39 -8.74 -5.53 -17.27
C LEU A 39 -9.09 -4.59 -16.10
N GLN A 40 -10.37 -4.47 -15.75
CA GLN A 40 -10.80 -3.68 -14.58
C GLN A 40 -10.30 -4.29 -13.27
N GLN A 41 -10.35 -5.62 -13.13
CA GLN A 41 -9.82 -6.32 -11.95
C GLN A 41 -8.30 -6.13 -11.83
N ILE A 42 -7.56 -6.21 -12.94
CA ILE A 42 -6.11 -5.94 -12.97
C ILE A 42 -5.82 -4.51 -12.51
N ALA A 43 -6.56 -3.51 -13.01
CA ALA A 43 -6.40 -2.12 -12.58
C ALA A 43 -6.68 -1.95 -11.07
N ALA A 44 -7.70 -2.61 -10.54
CA ALA A 44 -8.04 -2.61 -9.12
C ALA A 44 -6.95 -3.29 -8.25
N VAL A 45 -6.34 -4.39 -8.72
CA VAL A 45 -5.21 -5.04 -8.05
C VAL A 45 -4.00 -4.11 -8.02
N ARG A 46 -3.65 -3.49 -9.15
CA ARG A 46 -2.56 -2.50 -9.24
C ARG A 46 -2.74 -1.37 -8.23
N GLY A 47 -3.92 -0.76 -8.18
CA GLY A 47 -4.22 0.32 -7.22
C GLY A 47 -4.10 -0.14 -5.76
N ALA A 48 -4.52 -1.37 -5.43
CA ALA A 48 -4.39 -1.91 -4.10
C ALA A 48 -2.92 -2.17 -3.70
N ILE A 49 -2.09 -2.67 -4.63
CA ILE A 49 -0.65 -2.87 -4.44
C ILE A 49 0.04 -1.52 -4.22
N ASN A 50 -0.28 -0.51 -5.03
CA ASN A 50 0.26 0.84 -4.89
C ASN A 50 -0.08 1.44 -3.51
N GLY A 51 -1.32 1.27 -3.05
CA GLY A 51 -1.74 1.68 -1.72
C GLY A 51 -1.08 0.90 -0.58
N LEU A 52 -0.70 -0.37 -0.80
CA LEU A 52 0.08 -1.16 0.15
C LEU A 52 1.53 -0.64 0.21
N MET A 53 2.16 -0.42 -0.94
CA MET A 53 3.54 0.07 -1.05
C MET A 53 3.72 1.42 -0.35
N ALA A 54 2.81 2.38 -0.62
CA ALA A 54 2.85 3.69 0.03
C ALA A 54 2.71 3.59 1.57
N GLY A 55 1.86 2.68 2.07
CA GLY A 55 1.69 2.49 3.51
C GLY A 55 2.90 1.85 4.19
N VAL A 56 3.55 0.88 3.53
CA VAL A 56 4.78 0.25 4.04
C VAL A 56 5.94 1.24 4.03
N LEU A 57 6.08 2.04 2.96
CA LEU A 57 7.11 3.07 2.89
C LEU A 57 6.93 4.15 3.96
N GLU A 58 5.70 4.65 4.15
CA GLU A 58 5.41 5.61 5.21
C GLU A 58 5.82 5.09 6.58
N SER A 59 5.47 3.83 6.89
CA SER A 59 5.86 3.18 8.15
C SER A 59 7.39 3.09 8.28
N HIS A 60 8.10 2.71 7.23
CA HIS A 60 9.57 2.65 7.23
C HIS A 60 10.22 4.02 7.46
N LEU A 61 9.72 5.07 6.79
CA LEU A 61 10.25 6.43 6.95
C LEU A 61 10.00 6.97 8.37
N ARG A 62 8.81 6.77 8.93
CA ARG A 62 8.53 7.16 10.32
C ARG A 62 9.46 6.45 11.29
N GLU A 63 9.65 5.14 11.12
CA GLU A 63 10.53 4.33 11.98
C GLU A 63 12.00 4.81 11.93
N GLU A 64 12.58 5.02 10.74
CA GLU A 64 14.01 5.37 10.61
C GLU A 64 14.30 6.83 11.03
N PHE A 65 13.39 7.76 10.75
CA PHE A 65 13.69 9.19 10.86
C PHE A 65 13.17 9.85 12.15
N LEU A 66 12.13 9.34 12.81
CA LEU A 66 11.59 9.95 14.05
C LEU A 66 12.59 9.94 15.23
N HIS A 67 13.54 9.01 15.24
CA HIS A 67 14.54 8.89 16.32
C HIS A 67 15.78 9.79 16.12
N LEU A 68 15.96 10.38 14.94
CA LEU A 68 17.18 11.10 14.56
C LEU A 68 17.15 12.60 14.88
N THR A 69 16.04 13.11 15.40
CA THR A 69 15.78 14.55 15.43
C THR A 69 15.16 14.98 16.75
N LYS A 70 15.59 16.15 17.25
CA LYS A 70 15.07 16.77 18.47
C LYS A 70 13.74 17.49 18.23
N ASP A 71 13.41 17.78 16.97
CA ASP A 71 12.19 18.48 16.58
C ASP A 71 11.27 17.53 15.78
N VAL A 72 10.42 16.85 16.53
CA VAL A 72 9.48 15.85 16.00
C VAL A 72 8.51 16.48 15.00
N SER A 73 8.20 17.78 15.15
CA SER A 73 7.17 18.47 14.36
C SER A 73 7.60 18.72 12.90
N GLU A 74 8.82 19.21 12.70
CA GLU A 74 9.39 19.48 11.37
C GLU A 74 9.62 18.18 10.60
N THR A 75 10.08 17.15 11.32
CA THR A 75 10.34 15.81 10.78
C THR A 75 9.07 15.14 10.25
N ASP A 76 7.97 15.20 11.01
CA ASP A 76 6.69 14.63 10.58
C ASP A 76 6.14 15.32 9.33
N SER A 77 6.35 16.64 9.20
CA SER A 77 5.97 17.38 7.99
C SER A 77 6.75 16.90 6.76
N SER A 78 8.07 16.76 6.86
CA SER A 78 8.90 16.27 5.75
C SER A 78 8.56 14.84 5.34
N ILE A 79 8.27 13.95 6.31
CA ILE A 79 7.83 12.58 6.01
C ILE A 79 6.49 12.59 5.27
N ASN A 80 5.54 13.42 5.70
CA ASN A 80 4.24 13.55 5.02
C ASN A 80 4.40 14.03 3.57
N GLU A 81 5.32 14.96 3.31
CA GLU A 81 5.63 15.43 1.95
C GLU A 81 6.20 14.32 1.07
N VAL A 82 7.18 13.57 1.56
CA VAL A 82 7.77 12.43 0.82
C VAL A 82 6.73 11.36 0.54
N VAL A 83 5.90 11.01 1.53
CA VAL A 83 4.82 10.03 1.36
C VAL A 83 3.80 10.52 0.34
N SER A 84 3.43 11.81 0.38
CA SER A 84 2.52 12.41 -0.61
C SER A 84 3.09 12.34 -2.02
N LEU A 85 4.37 12.68 -2.18
CA LEU A 85 5.08 12.61 -3.45
C LEU A 85 5.10 11.18 -3.99
N VAL A 86 5.44 10.20 -3.15
CA VAL A 86 5.45 8.78 -3.52
C VAL A 86 4.05 8.30 -3.93
N ARG A 87 3.00 8.68 -3.19
CA ARG A 87 1.61 8.38 -3.56
C ARG A 87 1.22 8.99 -4.91
N SER A 88 1.78 10.14 -5.27
CA SER A 88 1.52 10.78 -6.57
C SER A 88 2.13 10.01 -7.74
N TYR A 89 3.29 9.36 -7.53
CA TYR A 89 3.95 8.52 -8.53
C TYR A 89 3.35 7.12 -8.66
N PHE A 90 2.66 6.63 -7.62
CA PHE A 90 1.97 5.34 -7.63
C PHE A 90 0.48 5.45 -8.02
N ARG A 91 0.05 6.49 -8.73
CA ARG A 91 -1.29 6.56 -9.34
C ARG A 91 -1.40 5.64 -10.56
#